data_AF-A0A9D1QR76-F1
#
_entry.id   AF-A0A9D1QR76-F1
#
_cell.length_a   1.000
_cell.length_b   1.000
_cell.length_c   1.000
_cell.angle_alpha   90.00
_cell.angle_beta   90.00
_cell.angle_gamma   90.00
#
_symmetry.space_group_name_H-M   'P 1'
#
loop_
_entity.id
_entity.type
_entity.pdbx_description
1 polymer ?
#
loop_
_entity_poly.entity_id
_entity_poly.type
_entity_poly.pdbx_seq_one_letter_code
_entity_poly.pdbx_strand_id
1 'polypeptide(L)'
;MIPKHFVPTQHHYRRVILTTALVVVLSVAGIWTFQNHQALSAKTSLAEKTAAQPTTKQVTAGQAQLKHRLQRYLDHETADGTTSISFYNLGPQNHTTAAKSATTRRFYHQGDLAVASNAHTPEISASTYKLFMAAYMLNLHHQGLLPWTPENQTGFEQMIVHSENDFAEDTLNTYGLESVNAFIGAQKWYVPVFVAGNASQTTAYSLTLALKDLALRQAPFNHRSDQKWLLSLMRKQVYRTGIPAGAAAANKGTTVADKVGWYADTNNDAGIVTLPNGQRYVLTVMTHGHLQSGFSGFPRIAKITTHIQKMVYDPNVVQNLKK
;
A
#
# COMPACT_ATOMS: atom_id res chain seq x y z
N MET A 1 -72.07 -30.47 -60.06
CA MET A 1 -71.42 -29.25 -59.51
C MET A 1 -70.36 -29.71 -58.52
N ILE A 2 -69.08 -29.50 -58.85
CA ILE A 2 -67.91 -29.90 -58.05
C ILE A 2 -67.13 -28.61 -57.72
N PRO A 3 -66.65 -28.38 -56.48
CA PRO A 3 -66.06 -27.10 -56.10
C PRO A 3 -64.61 -26.96 -56.62
N LYS A 4 -64.24 -25.72 -56.98
CA LYS A 4 -62.88 -25.35 -57.38
C LYS A 4 -61.95 -25.35 -56.16
N HIS A 5 -60.91 -26.17 -56.21
CA HIS A 5 -59.80 -26.17 -55.26
C HIS A 5 -58.97 -24.88 -55.38
N PHE A 6 -58.58 -24.34 -54.22
CA PHE A 6 -57.63 -23.25 -54.06
C PHE A 6 -56.21 -23.79 -54.32
N VAL A 7 -55.56 -23.34 -55.40
CA VAL A 7 -54.16 -23.70 -55.72
C VAL A 7 -53.25 -22.55 -55.24
N PRO A 8 -52.31 -22.78 -54.29
CA PRO A 8 -51.35 -21.76 -53.91
C PRO A 8 -50.37 -21.50 -55.07
N THR A 9 -50.13 -20.23 -55.39
CA THR A 9 -49.25 -19.82 -56.50
C THR A 9 -47.76 -20.06 -56.18
N GLN A 10 -46.97 -20.40 -57.22
CA GLN A 10 -45.53 -20.71 -57.14
C GLN A 10 -44.66 -19.67 -56.39
N HIS A 11 -45.10 -18.41 -56.32
CA HIS A 11 -44.41 -17.35 -55.60
C HIS A 11 -44.40 -17.54 -54.07
N HIS A 12 -45.41 -18.20 -53.50
CA HIS A 12 -45.46 -18.51 -52.06
C HIS A 12 -44.42 -19.58 -51.67
N TYR A 13 -44.25 -20.62 -52.49
CA TYR A 13 -43.26 -21.68 -52.24
C TYR A 13 -41.82 -21.15 -52.32
N ARG A 14 -41.50 -20.29 -53.30
CA ARG A 14 -40.15 -19.70 -53.42
C ARG A 14 -39.79 -18.80 -52.23
N ARG A 15 -40.72 -17.99 -51.72
CA ARG A 15 -40.47 -17.14 -50.55
C ARG A 15 -40.27 -17.96 -49.28
N VAL A 16 -41.08 -19.00 -49.06
CA VAL A 16 -40.95 -19.89 -47.89
C VAL A 16 -39.64 -20.69 -47.92
N ILE A 17 -39.23 -21.20 -49.08
CA ILE A 17 -37.96 -21.94 -49.21
C ILE A 17 -36.76 -21.02 -48.96
N LEU A 18 -36.77 -19.79 -49.47
CA LEU A 18 -35.69 -18.82 -49.27
C LEU A 18 -35.56 -18.35 -47.82
N THR A 19 -36.67 -18.09 -47.11
CA THR A 19 -36.63 -17.75 -45.68
C THR A 19 -36.19 -18.93 -44.82
N THR A 20 -36.64 -20.15 -45.15
CA THR A 20 -36.23 -21.35 -44.39
C THR A 20 -34.73 -21.64 -44.57
N ALA A 21 -34.21 -21.50 -45.81
CA ALA A 21 -32.78 -21.68 -46.08
C ALA A 21 -31.92 -20.62 -45.35
N LEU A 22 -32.35 -19.36 -45.29
CA LEU A 22 -31.61 -18.30 -44.59
C LEU A 22 -31.56 -18.53 -43.07
N VAL A 23 -32.67 -18.98 -42.46
CA VAL A 23 -32.75 -19.31 -41.03
C VAL A 23 -31.86 -20.50 -40.68
N VAL A 24 -31.77 -21.51 -41.56
CA VAL A 24 -30.85 -22.65 -41.38
C VAL A 24 -29.39 -22.22 -41.49
N VAL A 25 -29.03 -21.36 -42.46
CA VAL A 25 -27.64 -20.88 -42.60
C VAL A 25 -27.22 -20.02 -41.40
N LEU A 26 -28.10 -19.14 -40.91
CA LEU A 26 -27.82 -18.29 -39.75
C LEU A 26 -27.72 -19.10 -38.45
N SER A 27 -28.55 -20.13 -38.28
CA SER A 27 -28.47 -21.02 -37.11
C SER A 27 -27.21 -21.90 -37.13
N VAL A 28 -26.81 -22.43 -38.30
CA VAL A 28 -25.55 -23.18 -38.44
C VAL A 28 -24.33 -22.29 -38.22
N ALA A 29 -24.33 -21.06 -38.74
CA ALA A 29 -23.25 -20.09 -38.49
C ALA A 29 -23.19 -19.65 -37.01
N GLY A 30 -24.34 -19.47 -36.36
CA GLY A 30 -24.43 -19.19 -34.93
C GLY A 30 -23.91 -20.34 -34.05
N ILE A 31 -24.23 -21.58 -34.41
CA ILE A 31 -23.72 -22.77 -33.72
C ILE A 31 -22.21 -22.91 -33.91
N TRP A 32 -21.70 -22.68 -35.13
CA TRP A 32 -20.28 -22.78 -35.42
C TRP A 32 -19.47 -21.71 -34.68
N THR A 33 -19.93 -20.46 -34.69
CA THR A 33 -19.29 -19.37 -33.95
C THR A 33 -19.32 -19.60 -32.43
N PHE A 34 -20.44 -20.06 -31.87
CA PHE A 34 -20.55 -20.39 -30.45
C PHE A 34 -19.64 -21.57 -30.05
N GLN A 35 -19.59 -22.63 -30.85
CA GLN A 35 -18.69 -23.76 -30.62
C GLN A 35 -17.22 -23.35 -30.72
N ASN A 36 -16.88 -22.48 -31.68
CA ASN A 36 -15.51 -22.00 -31.83
C ASN A 36 -15.11 -21.07 -30.67
N HIS A 37 -16.02 -20.22 -30.18
CA HIS A 37 -15.82 -19.42 -28.97
C HIS A 37 -15.67 -20.29 -27.71
N GLN A 38 -16.44 -21.37 -27.58
CA GLN A 38 -16.28 -22.31 -26.48
C GLN A 38 -14.98 -23.11 -26.60
N ALA A 39 -14.58 -23.52 -27.80
CA ALA A 39 -13.32 -24.23 -28.02
C ALA A 39 -12.09 -23.33 -27.77
N LEU A 40 -12.15 -22.06 -28.18
CA LEU A 40 -11.14 -21.04 -27.88
C LEU A 40 -11.09 -20.76 -26.37
N SER A 41 -12.24 -20.59 -25.71
CA SER A 41 -12.31 -20.38 -24.26
C SER A 41 -11.80 -21.61 -23.49
N ALA A 42 -12.10 -22.82 -23.96
CA ALA A 42 -11.61 -24.06 -23.38
C ALA A 42 -10.09 -24.21 -23.56
N LYS A 43 -9.55 -23.87 -24.74
CA LYS A 43 -8.10 -23.85 -25.01
C LYS A 43 -7.37 -22.81 -24.17
N THR A 44 -7.92 -21.61 -23.99
CA THR A 44 -7.37 -20.59 -23.08
C THR A 44 -7.40 -21.08 -21.63
N SER A 45 -8.50 -21.72 -21.19
CA SER A 45 -8.59 -22.29 -19.84
C SER A 45 -7.62 -23.45 -19.59
N LEU A 46 -7.30 -24.24 -20.62
CA LEU A 46 -6.34 -25.34 -20.55
C LEU A 46 -4.90 -24.83 -20.56
N ALA A 47 -4.60 -23.78 -21.35
CA ALA A 47 -3.30 -23.11 -21.37
C ALA A 47 -3.00 -22.37 -20.07
N GLU A 48 -4.01 -21.72 -19.46
CA GLU A 48 -3.87 -21.10 -18.13
C GLU A 48 -3.74 -22.15 -17.01
N LYS A 49 -4.36 -23.33 -17.16
CA LYS A 49 -4.19 -24.46 -16.23
C LYS A 49 -2.83 -25.16 -16.33
N THR A 50 -2.03 -24.91 -17.37
CA THR A 50 -0.73 -25.57 -17.61
C THR A 50 0.48 -24.65 -17.49
N ALA A 51 0.30 -23.35 -17.25
CA ALA A 51 1.44 -22.48 -16.92
C ALA A 51 2.06 -22.92 -15.58
N ALA A 52 3.21 -23.59 -15.65
CA ALA A 52 3.95 -24.03 -14.48
C ALA A 52 4.16 -22.84 -13.53
N GLN A 53 3.95 -23.06 -12.22
CA GLN A 53 4.31 -22.04 -11.24
C GLN A 53 5.81 -21.76 -11.39
N PRO A 54 6.25 -20.48 -11.28
CA PRO A 54 7.65 -20.17 -11.35
C PRO A 54 8.41 -20.96 -10.30
N THR A 55 9.63 -21.34 -10.61
CA THR A 55 10.55 -21.98 -9.67
C THR A 55 10.96 -21.00 -8.56
N THR A 56 11.48 -21.53 -7.46
CA THR A 56 12.08 -20.70 -6.40
C THR A 56 13.19 -19.81 -6.98
N LYS A 57 14.04 -20.36 -7.86
CA LYS A 57 15.12 -19.63 -8.52
C LYS A 57 14.59 -18.44 -9.36
N GLN A 58 13.52 -18.64 -10.13
CA GLN A 58 12.90 -17.54 -10.88
C GLN A 58 12.34 -16.45 -9.98
N VAL A 59 11.70 -16.82 -8.86
CA VAL A 59 11.20 -15.82 -7.89
C VAL A 59 12.34 -15.05 -7.25
N THR A 60 13.37 -15.72 -6.75
CA THR A 60 14.53 -15.06 -6.13
C THR A 60 15.26 -14.16 -7.11
N ALA A 61 15.45 -14.60 -8.37
CA ALA A 61 16.06 -13.78 -9.41
C ALA A 61 15.20 -12.53 -9.71
N GLY A 62 13.88 -12.68 -9.82
CA GLY A 62 12.97 -11.57 -10.03
C GLY A 62 12.93 -10.58 -8.85
N GLN A 63 12.97 -11.09 -7.62
CA GLN A 63 13.07 -10.27 -6.41
C GLN A 63 14.38 -9.47 -6.41
N ALA A 64 15.52 -10.11 -6.70
CA ALA A 64 16.82 -9.46 -6.77
C ALA A 64 16.86 -8.37 -7.85
N GLN A 65 16.33 -8.65 -9.04
CA GLN A 65 16.27 -7.67 -10.12
C GLN A 65 15.39 -6.47 -9.76
N LEU A 66 14.21 -6.71 -9.18
CA LEU A 66 13.31 -5.64 -8.75
C LEU A 66 13.92 -4.82 -7.61
N LYS A 67 14.52 -5.50 -6.62
CA LYS A 67 15.22 -4.86 -5.51
C LYS A 67 16.35 -3.96 -5.99
N HIS A 68 17.16 -4.42 -6.95
CA HIS A 68 18.23 -3.61 -7.54
C HIS A 68 17.68 -2.39 -8.31
N ARG A 69 16.58 -2.53 -9.05
CA ARG A 69 15.92 -1.39 -9.71
C ARG A 69 15.38 -0.38 -8.72
N LEU A 70 14.74 -0.85 -7.66
CA LEU A 70 14.18 -0.01 -6.61
C LEU A 70 15.29 0.71 -5.84
N GLN A 71 16.38 0.01 -5.47
CA GLN A 71 17.52 0.62 -4.80
C GLN A 71 18.13 1.75 -5.65
N ARG A 72 18.40 1.50 -6.94
CA ARG A 72 18.91 2.55 -7.84
C ARG A 72 18.00 3.77 -7.94
N TYR A 73 16.69 3.56 -7.90
CA TYR A 73 15.73 4.66 -7.90
C TYR A 73 15.81 5.45 -6.58
N LEU A 74 15.83 4.77 -5.43
CA LEU A 74 16.00 5.43 -4.14
C LEU A 74 17.33 6.20 -4.05
N ASP A 75 18.44 5.61 -4.52
CA ASP A 75 19.75 6.27 -4.53
C ASP A 75 19.74 7.53 -5.39
N HIS A 76 19.01 7.51 -6.51
CA HIS A 76 18.85 8.70 -7.35
C HIS A 76 18.05 9.81 -6.63
N GLU A 77 16.91 9.48 -6.01
CA GLU A 77 16.06 10.46 -5.32
C GLU A 77 16.70 11.06 -4.07
N THR A 78 17.69 10.36 -3.49
CA THR A 78 18.40 10.76 -2.27
C THR A 78 19.81 11.29 -2.53
N ALA A 79 20.25 11.34 -3.80
CA ALA A 79 21.62 11.68 -4.17
C ALA A 79 22.07 13.09 -3.73
N ASP A 80 21.13 14.03 -3.60
CA ASP A 80 21.40 15.40 -3.16
C ASP A 80 21.40 15.56 -1.63
N GLY A 81 21.18 14.49 -0.88
CA GLY A 81 21.14 14.48 0.59
C GLY A 81 19.86 15.06 1.21
N THR A 82 18.95 15.63 0.40
CA THR A 82 17.74 16.33 0.88
C THR A 82 16.53 15.42 1.05
N THR A 83 16.71 14.11 0.83
CA THR A 83 15.65 13.11 0.95
C THR A 83 16.19 11.84 1.57
N SER A 84 15.36 11.23 2.41
CA SER A 84 15.62 9.94 3.05
C SER A 84 14.44 9.01 2.80
N ILE A 85 14.69 7.83 2.25
CA ILE A 85 13.64 6.89 1.84
C ILE A 85 13.90 5.51 2.42
N SER A 86 12.89 4.93 3.05
CA SER A 86 12.90 3.54 3.49
C SER A 86 11.63 2.83 3.05
N PHE A 87 11.79 1.68 2.39
CA PHE A 87 10.71 0.87 1.84
C PHE A 87 10.77 -0.56 2.40
N TYR A 88 9.62 -1.10 2.80
CA TYR A 88 9.50 -2.45 3.33
C TYR A 88 8.21 -3.13 2.86
N ASN A 89 8.29 -4.24 2.13
CA ASN A 89 7.10 -5.01 1.74
C ASN A 89 6.60 -5.90 2.90
N LEU A 90 5.29 -5.86 3.18
CA LEU A 90 4.68 -6.58 4.32
C LEU A 90 4.09 -7.95 3.94
N GLY A 91 4.04 -8.28 2.66
CA GLY A 91 3.26 -9.41 2.13
C GLY A 91 1.76 -9.11 2.01
N PRO A 92 1.00 -9.98 1.32
CA PRO A 92 -0.42 -9.79 1.15
C PRO A 92 -1.20 -10.10 2.42
N GLN A 93 -2.23 -9.30 2.71
CA GLN A 93 -3.14 -9.52 3.82
C GLN A 93 -3.91 -10.84 3.65
N ASN A 94 -4.08 -11.58 4.74
CA ASN A 94 -4.84 -12.84 4.75
C ASN A 94 -6.25 -12.66 4.16
N HIS A 95 -6.77 -13.72 3.54
CA HIS A 95 -8.10 -13.78 2.92
C HIS A 95 -8.33 -12.83 1.72
N THR A 96 -7.29 -12.21 1.18
CA THR A 96 -7.37 -11.36 -0.02
C THR A 96 -7.03 -12.12 -1.31
N THR A 97 -7.33 -11.53 -2.48
CA THR A 97 -6.99 -12.12 -3.78
C THR A 97 -5.48 -12.35 -3.93
N ALA A 98 -4.64 -11.40 -3.52
CA ALA A 98 -3.19 -11.55 -3.56
C ALA A 98 -2.71 -12.69 -2.66
N ALA A 99 -3.33 -12.88 -1.49
CA ALA A 99 -3.00 -13.98 -0.59
C ALA A 99 -3.41 -15.36 -1.11
N LYS A 100 -4.28 -15.47 -2.13
CA LYS A 100 -4.62 -16.77 -2.75
C LYS A 100 -3.52 -17.25 -3.71
N SER A 101 -2.77 -16.34 -4.33
CA SER A 101 -1.70 -16.66 -5.28
C SER A 101 -0.41 -17.10 -4.56
N ALA A 102 0.00 -18.36 -4.73
CA ALA A 102 1.24 -18.90 -4.17
C ALA A 102 2.47 -18.14 -4.65
N THR A 103 2.51 -17.81 -5.94
CA THR A 103 3.57 -17.00 -6.52
C THR A 103 3.63 -15.61 -5.89
N THR A 104 2.48 -14.93 -5.74
CA THR A 104 2.43 -13.59 -5.14
C THR A 104 2.87 -13.62 -3.68
N ARG A 105 2.43 -14.61 -2.89
CA ARG A 105 2.87 -14.77 -1.50
C ARG A 105 4.38 -14.96 -1.40
N ARG A 106 4.97 -15.79 -2.28
CA ARG A 106 6.43 -16.04 -2.27
C ARG A 106 7.21 -14.82 -2.73
N PHE A 107 6.78 -14.17 -3.82
CA PHE A 107 7.49 -13.03 -4.38
C PHE A 107 7.46 -11.79 -3.47
N TYR A 108 6.34 -11.54 -2.80
CA TYR A 108 6.20 -10.44 -1.86
C TYR A 108 6.34 -10.89 -0.41
N HIS A 109 7.02 -12.01 -0.16
CA HIS A 109 7.31 -12.44 1.21
C HIS A 109 7.99 -11.32 1.97
N GLN A 110 7.57 -11.15 3.23
CA GLN A 110 7.82 -9.96 4.02
C GLN A 110 9.33 -9.63 4.08
N GLY A 111 9.70 -8.42 3.68
CA GLY A 111 11.07 -7.92 3.71
C GLY A 111 11.97 -8.31 2.53
N ASP A 112 11.56 -9.24 1.67
CA ASP A 112 12.39 -9.70 0.54
C ASP A 112 12.73 -8.58 -0.47
N LEU A 113 11.88 -7.54 -0.55
CA LEU A 113 12.06 -6.37 -1.41
C LEU A 113 12.45 -5.11 -0.62
N ALA A 114 12.78 -5.23 0.67
CA ALA A 114 13.13 -4.10 1.51
C ALA A 114 14.43 -3.43 1.04
N VAL A 115 14.40 -2.12 0.90
CA VAL A 115 15.52 -1.26 0.49
C VAL A 115 15.41 0.09 1.18
N ALA A 116 16.53 0.77 1.30
CA ALA A 116 16.62 2.05 1.96
C ALA A 116 17.77 2.86 1.34
N SER A 117 17.61 4.18 1.27
CA SER A 117 18.69 5.09 0.85
C SER A 117 18.60 6.40 1.62
N ASN A 118 19.77 6.89 2.07
CA ASN A 118 19.92 7.94 3.10
C ASN A 118 19.10 7.70 4.40
N ALA A 119 18.53 6.51 4.58
CA ALA A 119 17.47 6.29 5.56
C ALA A 119 17.93 6.19 7.02
N HIS A 120 19.24 6.11 7.26
CA HIS A 120 19.85 6.09 8.58
C HIS A 120 20.36 7.46 9.03
N THR A 121 20.30 8.46 8.15
CA THR A 121 20.66 9.83 8.47
C THR A 121 19.59 10.44 9.38
N PRO A 122 19.98 11.00 10.54
CA PRO A 122 19.04 11.71 11.40
C PRO A 122 18.58 13.00 10.74
N GLU A 123 17.27 13.18 10.71
CA GLU A 123 16.59 14.33 10.13
C GLU A 123 15.58 14.87 11.14
N ILE A 124 15.20 16.14 11.02
CA ILE A 124 14.08 16.69 11.80
C ILE A 124 12.85 15.81 11.52
N SER A 125 12.26 15.24 12.57
CA SER A 125 11.08 14.38 12.39
C SER A 125 9.84 15.20 12.04
N ALA A 126 9.79 16.45 12.50
CA ALA A 126 8.55 17.19 12.66
C ALA A 126 7.50 16.28 13.33
N SER A 127 6.22 16.40 13.03
CA SER A 127 5.17 15.59 13.68
C SER A 127 5.19 14.07 13.44
N THR A 128 6.14 13.50 12.68
CA THR A 128 6.24 12.04 12.56
C THR A 128 6.75 11.37 13.83
N TYR A 129 7.41 12.09 14.77
CA TYR A 129 7.76 11.55 16.09
C TYR A 129 6.52 11.08 16.87
N LYS A 130 5.33 11.59 16.55
CA LYS A 130 4.07 11.19 17.18
C LYS A 130 3.75 9.70 17.00
N LEU A 131 4.37 9.01 16.04
CA LEU A 131 4.32 7.54 15.96
C LEU A 131 5.01 6.86 17.16
N PHE A 132 6.14 7.41 17.61
CA PHE A 132 6.84 6.93 18.80
C PHE A 132 6.08 7.31 20.08
N MET A 133 5.49 8.51 20.13
CA MET A 133 4.62 8.90 21.25
C MET A 133 3.37 8.05 21.33
N ALA A 134 2.74 7.73 20.20
CA ALA A 134 1.61 6.81 20.17
C ALA A 134 1.99 5.45 20.75
N ALA A 135 3.12 4.88 20.31
CA ALA A 135 3.65 3.64 20.88
C ALA A 135 3.87 3.73 22.40
N TYR A 136 4.45 4.84 22.88
CA TYR A 136 4.71 5.06 24.29
C TYR A 136 3.42 5.19 25.12
N MET A 137 2.45 5.96 24.64
CA MET A 137 1.15 6.16 25.29
C MET A 137 0.34 4.86 25.37
N LEU A 138 0.35 4.03 24.31
CA LEU A 138 -0.26 2.70 24.36
C LEU A 138 0.43 1.82 25.41
N ASN A 139 1.76 1.87 25.51
CA ASN A 139 2.48 1.18 26.56
C ASN A 139 2.12 1.70 27.97
N LEU A 140 2.03 3.02 28.18
CA LEU A 140 1.58 3.62 29.44
C LEU A 140 0.16 3.20 29.80
N HIS A 141 -0.74 3.14 28.81
CA HIS A 141 -2.10 2.66 28.99
C HIS A 141 -2.13 1.24 29.53
N HIS A 142 -1.33 0.33 28.96
CA HIS A 142 -1.25 -1.06 29.44
C HIS A 142 -0.56 -1.21 30.79
N GLN A 143 0.22 -0.22 31.22
CA GLN A 143 0.79 -0.14 32.58
C GLN A 143 -0.18 0.49 33.60
N GLY A 144 -1.35 0.97 33.16
CA GLY A 144 -2.31 1.68 34.01
C GLY A 144 -1.91 3.14 34.33
N LEU A 145 -0.88 3.66 33.66
CA LEU A 145 -0.34 5.02 33.89
C LEU A 145 -1.03 6.08 33.02
N LEU A 146 -1.69 5.66 31.93
CA LEU A 146 -2.49 6.53 31.06
C LEU A 146 -3.86 5.88 30.76
N PRO A 147 -4.87 6.05 31.63
CA PRO A 147 -6.20 5.51 31.38
C PRO A 147 -6.87 6.23 30.19
N TRP A 148 -7.65 5.50 29.38
CA TRP A 148 -8.44 6.09 28.29
C TRP A 148 -9.71 6.76 28.81
N THR A 149 -9.56 7.89 29.50
CA THR A 149 -10.68 8.82 29.75
C THR A 149 -11.11 9.49 28.44
N PRO A 150 -12.32 10.08 28.35
CA PRO A 150 -12.75 10.82 27.17
C PRO A 150 -11.76 11.91 26.72
N GLU A 151 -11.12 12.59 27.68
CA GLU A 151 -10.14 13.63 27.42
C GLU A 151 -8.86 13.05 26.81
N ASN A 152 -8.32 11.97 27.40
CA ASN A 152 -7.12 11.31 26.89
C ASN A 152 -7.35 10.68 25.51
N GLN A 153 -8.53 10.11 25.28
CA GLN A 153 -8.91 9.63 23.95
C GLN A 153 -8.94 10.79 22.96
N THR A 154 -9.61 11.88 23.29
CA THR A 154 -9.69 13.07 22.42
C THR A 154 -8.29 13.61 22.10
N GLY A 155 -7.43 13.77 23.10
CA GLY A 155 -6.05 14.23 22.90
C GLY A 155 -5.26 13.30 21.97
N PHE A 156 -5.36 11.98 22.17
CA PHE A 156 -4.71 10.99 21.32
C PHE A 156 -5.25 11.04 19.88
N GLU A 157 -6.56 11.19 19.70
CA GLU A 157 -7.18 11.32 18.39
C GLU A 157 -6.74 12.58 17.66
N GLN A 158 -6.75 13.74 18.33
CA GLN A 158 -6.29 15.01 17.77
C GLN A 158 -4.80 14.94 17.36
N MET A 159 -3.97 14.33 18.21
CA MET A 159 -2.55 14.11 17.93
C MET A 159 -2.32 13.31 16.64
N ILE A 160 -3.14 12.29 16.36
CA ILE A 160 -2.96 11.44 15.17
C ILE A 160 -3.66 12.02 13.93
N VAL A 161 -4.91 12.47 14.08
CA VAL A 161 -5.77 12.85 12.95
C VAL A 161 -5.47 14.27 12.46
N HIS A 162 -5.31 15.20 13.40
CA HIS A 162 -5.11 16.64 13.14
C HIS A 162 -3.67 17.08 13.38
N SER A 163 -2.83 16.17 13.88
CA SER A 163 -1.41 16.42 14.16
C SER A 163 -1.17 17.47 15.26
N GLU A 164 -2.14 17.69 16.14
CA GLU A 164 -2.03 18.60 17.29
C GLU A 164 -0.87 18.20 18.20
N ASN A 165 -0.19 19.19 18.77
CA ASN A 165 1.04 18.98 19.54
C ASN A 165 0.78 18.73 21.02
N ASP A 166 -0.21 19.41 21.61
CA ASP A 166 -0.43 19.54 23.05
C ASP A 166 -0.37 18.19 23.76
N PHE A 167 -1.18 17.21 23.34
CA PHE A 167 -1.24 15.90 24.01
C PHE A 167 0.10 15.13 23.98
N ALA A 168 0.85 15.26 22.89
CA ALA A 168 2.17 14.64 22.76
C ALA A 168 3.21 15.35 23.63
N GLU A 169 3.20 16.68 23.62
CA GLU A 169 4.15 17.50 24.37
C GLU A 169 3.87 17.43 25.87
N ASP A 170 2.61 17.44 26.31
CA ASP A 170 2.22 17.25 27.71
C ASP A 170 2.64 15.88 28.24
N THR A 171 2.46 14.83 27.44
CA THR A 171 2.95 13.49 27.80
C THR A 171 4.48 13.48 27.89
N LEU A 172 5.17 14.09 26.93
CA LEU A 172 6.62 14.18 26.94
C LEU A 172 7.14 14.98 28.17
N ASN A 173 6.47 16.07 28.53
CA ASN A 173 6.78 16.89 29.71
C ASN A 173 6.52 16.14 31.01
N THR A 174 5.44 15.36 31.08
CA THR A 174 5.06 14.58 32.26
C THR A 174 6.05 13.46 32.55
N TYR A 175 6.48 12.72 31.52
CA TYR A 175 7.30 11.52 31.68
C TYR A 175 8.80 11.76 31.46
N GLY A 176 9.17 12.90 30.88
CA GLY A 176 10.55 13.33 30.67
C GLY A 176 11.20 12.73 29.42
N LEU A 177 12.11 13.52 28.81
CA LEU A 177 12.79 13.15 27.55
C LEU A 177 13.59 11.85 27.67
N GLU A 178 14.25 11.63 28.80
CA GLU A 178 15.09 10.45 29.04
C GLU A 178 14.25 9.17 29.06
N SER A 179 13.15 9.15 29.80
CA SER A 179 12.24 7.99 29.89
C SER A 179 11.67 7.63 28.53
N VAL A 180 11.23 8.63 27.76
CA VAL A 180 10.66 8.41 26.43
C VAL A 180 11.73 7.90 25.46
N ASN A 181 12.92 8.50 25.44
CA ASN A 181 14.03 8.01 24.63
C ASN A 181 14.45 6.59 25.02
N ALA A 182 14.50 6.26 26.32
CA ALA A 182 14.82 4.91 26.79
C ALA A 182 13.81 3.87 26.28
N PHE A 183 12.50 4.21 26.32
CA PHE A 183 11.45 3.38 25.74
C PHE A 183 11.65 3.16 24.23
N ILE A 184 11.92 4.24 23.48
CA ILE A 184 12.16 4.19 22.02
C ILE A 184 13.38 3.31 21.72
N GLY A 185 14.47 3.48 22.47
CA GLY A 185 15.70 2.70 22.31
C GLY A 185 15.49 1.21 22.60
N ALA A 186 14.65 0.88 23.58
CA ALA A 186 14.28 -0.52 23.88
C ALA A 186 13.55 -1.20 22.72
N GLN A 187 12.85 -0.45 21.86
CA GLN A 187 12.24 -0.97 20.63
C GLN A 187 13.25 -1.12 19.47
N LYS A 188 14.52 -0.77 19.68
CA LYS A 188 15.58 -0.72 18.64
C LYS A 188 15.27 0.28 17.53
N TRP A 189 14.57 1.35 17.89
CA TRP A 189 14.35 2.53 17.06
C TRP A 189 15.47 3.55 17.29
N TYR A 190 15.56 4.56 16.43
CA TYR A 190 16.57 5.62 16.54
C TYR A 190 16.44 6.38 17.87
N VAL A 191 17.57 6.63 18.53
CA VAL A 191 17.66 7.42 19.75
C VAL A 191 18.97 8.23 19.76
N PRO A 192 18.98 9.42 20.40
CA PRO A 192 17.83 10.09 21.03
C PRO A 192 16.91 10.74 19.98
N VAL A 193 15.59 10.62 20.16
CA VAL A 193 14.59 11.37 19.36
C VAL A 193 14.42 12.78 19.92
N PHE A 194 14.37 12.89 21.24
CA PHE A 194 14.14 14.15 21.94
C PHE A 194 15.41 14.60 22.65
N VAL A 195 15.84 15.83 22.38
CA VAL A 195 16.97 16.48 23.07
C VAL A 195 16.50 17.86 23.51
N ALA A 196 16.77 18.23 24.76
CA ALA A 196 16.34 19.51 25.30
C ALA A 196 16.85 20.68 24.43
N GLY A 197 15.95 21.59 24.07
CA GLY A 197 16.26 22.75 23.24
C GLY A 197 16.37 22.48 21.74
N ASN A 198 16.24 21.23 21.29
CA ASN A 198 16.34 20.86 19.88
C ASN A 198 15.00 20.38 19.32
N ALA A 199 14.78 20.60 18.03
CA ALA A 199 13.70 19.93 17.32
C ALA A 199 13.90 18.40 17.35
N SER A 200 12.81 17.65 17.51
CA SER A 200 12.84 16.19 17.51
C SER A 200 13.45 15.66 16.22
N GLN A 201 14.31 14.65 16.33
CA GLN A 201 14.97 14.02 15.19
C GLN A 201 14.69 12.52 15.12
N THR A 202 14.68 11.97 13.91
CA THR A 202 14.60 10.52 13.71
C THR A 202 15.18 10.15 12.36
N THR A 203 15.09 8.87 12.00
CA THR A 203 15.54 8.36 10.70
C THR A 203 14.36 7.74 9.95
N ALA A 204 14.39 7.79 8.62
CA ALA A 204 13.36 7.15 7.80
C ALA A 204 13.28 5.64 8.06
N TYR A 205 14.43 5.01 8.37
CA TYR A 205 14.50 3.62 8.77
C TYR A 205 13.77 3.35 10.08
N SER A 206 13.95 4.19 11.11
CA SER A 206 13.29 4.03 12.41
C SER A 206 11.77 4.17 12.32
N LEU A 207 11.27 5.14 11.55
CA LEU A 207 9.84 5.28 11.29
C LEU A 207 9.28 4.05 10.56
N THR A 208 10.04 3.49 9.61
CA THR A 208 9.68 2.23 8.93
C THR A 208 9.61 1.06 9.91
N LEU A 209 10.54 0.96 10.87
CA LEU A 209 10.51 -0.08 11.89
C LEU A 209 9.25 0.03 12.76
N ALA A 210 8.94 1.21 13.29
CA ALA A 210 7.74 1.42 14.10
C ALA A 210 6.45 1.07 13.33
N LEU A 211 6.34 1.47 12.06
CA LEU A 211 5.20 1.12 11.21
C LEU A 211 5.13 -0.35 10.84
N LYS A 212 6.28 -1.02 10.66
CA LYS A 212 6.34 -2.47 10.48
C LYS A 212 5.84 -3.17 11.73
N ASP A 213 6.29 -2.77 12.91
CA ASP A 213 5.88 -3.35 14.19
C ASP A 213 4.36 -3.15 14.39
N LEU A 214 3.84 -1.96 14.08
CA LEU A 214 2.40 -1.66 14.07
C LEU A 214 1.62 -2.54 13.08
N ALA A 215 2.13 -2.67 11.85
CA ALA A 215 1.47 -3.43 10.78
C ALA A 215 1.40 -4.92 11.08
N LEU A 216 2.40 -5.45 11.77
CA LEU A 216 2.55 -6.85 12.15
C LEU A 216 2.04 -7.15 13.56
N ARG A 217 1.58 -6.13 14.29
CA ARG A 217 1.10 -6.23 15.68
C ARG A 217 2.17 -6.84 16.60
N GLN A 218 3.41 -6.40 16.40
CA GLN A 218 4.54 -6.68 17.29
C GLN A 218 4.53 -5.65 18.43
N ALA A 219 5.23 -5.95 19.52
CA ALA A 219 5.40 -4.98 20.60
C ALA A 219 6.01 -3.67 20.04
N PRO A 220 5.57 -2.50 20.52
CA PRO A 220 4.61 -2.27 21.60
C PRO A 220 3.13 -2.24 21.14
N PHE A 221 2.83 -2.62 19.91
CA PHE A 221 1.49 -2.62 19.30
C PHE A 221 0.78 -3.97 19.35
N ASN A 222 1.15 -4.88 20.25
CA ASN A 222 0.64 -6.25 20.31
C ASN A 222 -0.82 -6.37 20.79
N HIS A 223 -1.40 -5.30 21.34
CA HIS A 223 -2.80 -5.24 21.75
C HIS A 223 -3.73 -4.93 20.57
N ARG A 224 -4.65 -5.86 20.28
CA ARG A 224 -5.46 -5.82 19.05
C ARG A 224 -6.40 -4.61 18.96
N SER A 225 -7.04 -4.21 20.06
CA SER A 225 -7.95 -3.05 20.10
C SER A 225 -7.21 -1.76 19.74
N ASP A 226 -6.09 -1.56 20.41
CA ASP A 226 -5.29 -0.34 20.38
C ASP A 226 -4.60 -0.20 19.03
N GLN A 227 -4.03 -1.30 18.52
CA GLN A 227 -3.49 -1.38 17.18
C GLN A 227 -4.53 -1.04 16.10
N LYS A 228 -5.76 -1.56 16.23
CA LYS A 228 -6.84 -1.24 15.29
C LYS A 228 -7.29 0.21 15.41
N TRP A 229 -7.37 0.75 16.62
CA TRP A 229 -7.76 2.13 16.85
C TRP A 229 -6.73 3.09 16.27
N LEU A 230 -5.44 2.92 16.59
CA LEU A 230 -4.36 3.73 16.01
C LEU A 230 -4.37 3.68 14.48
N LEU A 231 -4.45 2.48 13.89
CA LEU A 231 -4.54 2.36 12.44
C LEU A 231 -5.82 2.98 11.85
N SER A 232 -6.93 3.02 12.60
CA SER A 232 -8.15 3.71 12.19
C SER A 232 -7.94 5.22 12.15
N LEU A 233 -7.33 5.79 13.19
CA LEU A 233 -7.00 7.21 13.27
C LEU A 233 -6.03 7.64 12.18
N MET A 234 -4.96 6.88 11.95
CA MET A 234 -4.01 7.14 10.87
C MET A 234 -4.65 7.10 9.47
N ARG A 235 -5.73 6.34 9.27
CA ARG A 235 -6.49 6.37 8.00
C ARG A 235 -7.42 7.58 7.89
N LYS A 236 -7.83 8.15 9.02
CA LYS A 236 -8.68 9.35 9.10
C LYS A 236 -7.88 10.65 9.06
N GLN A 237 -6.55 10.60 9.17
CA GLN A 237 -5.68 11.78 9.14
C GLN A 237 -6.08 12.74 8.02
N VAL A 238 -6.13 14.05 8.32
CA VAL A 238 -6.63 15.06 7.36
C VAL A 238 -5.59 15.45 6.30
N TYR A 239 -4.30 15.29 6.60
CA TYR A 239 -3.19 15.58 5.69
C TYR A 239 -2.89 14.37 4.81
N ARG A 240 -3.25 14.46 3.52
CA ARG A 240 -3.28 13.30 2.61
C ARG A 240 -2.56 13.53 1.28
N THR A 241 -1.82 14.64 1.15
CA THR A 241 -1.21 15.08 -0.11
C THR A 241 0.16 14.45 -0.40
N GLY A 242 0.73 13.66 0.54
CA GLY A 242 1.98 12.92 0.39
C GLY A 242 1.76 11.48 -0.13
N ILE A 243 2.17 10.49 0.67
CA ILE A 243 2.04 9.05 0.37
C ILE A 243 0.62 8.69 -0.05
N PRO A 244 -0.47 9.16 0.61
CA PRO A 244 -1.81 8.78 0.20
C PRO A 244 -2.19 9.22 -1.22
N ALA A 245 -1.86 10.46 -1.59
CA ALA A 245 -2.08 10.97 -2.94
C ALA A 245 -1.27 10.17 -3.97
N GLY A 246 0.00 9.92 -3.68
CA GLY A 246 0.88 9.15 -4.56
C GLY A 246 0.44 7.71 -4.76
N ALA A 247 0.01 7.05 -3.69
CA ALA A 247 -0.47 5.67 -3.70
C ALA A 247 -1.81 5.55 -4.45
N ALA A 248 -2.74 6.49 -4.26
CA ALA A 248 -4.00 6.54 -4.98
C ALA A 248 -3.80 6.79 -6.49
N ALA A 249 -2.86 7.66 -6.86
CA ALA A 249 -2.50 7.91 -8.26
C ALA A 249 -1.84 6.71 -8.95
N ALA A 250 -1.12 5.87 -8.20
CA ALA A 250 -0.52 4.65 -8.73
C ALA A 250 -1.52 3.51 -8.90
N ASN A 251 -2.46 3.34 -7.96
CA ASN A 251 -3.49 2.30 -8.04
C ASN A 251 -4.76 2.75 -7.30
N LYS A 252 -5.84 2.95 -8.05
CA LYS A 252 -7.13 3.42 -7.51
C LYS A 252 -7.68 2.43 -6.47
N GLY A 253 -8.19 2.96 -5.36
CA GLY A 253 -8.70 2.16 -4.24
C GLY A 253 -7.62 1.70 -3.25
N THR A 254 -6.37 2.10 -3.45
CA THR A 254 -5.32 1.95 -2.44
C THR A 254 -5.66 2.78 -1.21
N THR A 255 -5.49 2.18 -0.02
CA THR A 255 -5.70 2.85 1.26
C THR A 255 -4.37 3.01 1.98
N VAL A 256 -4.23 4.11 2.73
CA VAL A 256 -3.01 4.43 3.47
C VAL A 256 -3.37 4.84 4.89
N ALA A 257 -2.72 4.19 5.86
CA ALA A 257 -2.65 4.66 7.25
C ALA A 257 -1.30 5.36 7.41
N ASP A 258 -1.28 6.68 7.53
CA ASP A 258 -0.06 7.48 7.56
C ASP A 258 0.02 8.41 8.79
N LYS A 259 1.22 8.97 8.99
CA LYS A 259 1.45 10.13 9.83
C LYS A 259 2.40 11.07 9.10
N VAL A 260 1.96 12.31 8.87
CA VAL A 260 2.79 13.35 8.28
C VAL A 260 3.54 14.16 9.33
N GLY A 261 4.56 14.90 8.89
CA GLY A 261 5.22 15.95 9.67
C GLY A 261 5.64 17.11 8.78
N TRP A 262 5.54 18.33 9.29
CA TRP A 262 6.09 19.53 8.65
C TRP A 262 6.68 20.46 9.70
N TYR A 263 7.83 21.04 9.42
CA TYR A 263 8.50 22.01 10.29
C TYR A 263 9.55 22.78 9.49
N ALA A 264 9.49 24.11 9.48
CA ALA A 264 10.36 24.94 8.64
C ALA A 264 10.36 24.48 7.17
N ASP A 265 11.51 24.00 6.67
CA ASP A 265 11.69 23.45 5.34
C ASP A 265 11.57 21.92 5.28
N THR A 266 11.18 21.26 6.36
CA THR A 266 11.06 19.80 6.43
C THR A 266 9.62 19.36 6.15
N ASN A 267 9.45 18.36 5.28
CA ASN A 267 8.20 17.64 5.06
C ASN A 267 8.46 16.14 5.06
N ASN A 268 7.74 15.43 5.92
CA ASN A 268 7.90 14.00 6.14
C ASN A 268 6.55 13.30 6.04
N ASP A 269 6.57 12.06 5.57
CA ASP A 269 5.40 11.19 5.58
C ASP A 269 5.83 9.74 5.75
N ALA A 270 5.13 9.02 6.62
CA ALA A 270 5.38 7.63 6.93
C ALA A 270 4.05 6.89 6.98
N GLY A 271 3.90 5.83 6.17
CA GLY A 271 2.62 5.15 6.04
C GLY A 271 2.68 3.66 5.73
N ILE A 272 1.61 2.97 6.13
CA ILE A 272 1.29 1.60 5.76
C ILE A 272 0.27 1.65 4.63
N VAL A 273 0.68 1.19 3.46
CA VAL A 273 -0.12 1.18 2.24
C VAL A 273 -0.72 -0.20 2.01
N THR A 274 -2.01 -0.24 1.65
CA THR A 274 -2.76 -1.47 1.33
C THR A 274 -3.46 -1.31 -0.01
N LEU A 275 -3.03 -2.11 -1.00
CA LEU A 275 -3.61 -2.15 -2.34
C LEU A 275 -4.98 -2.86 -2.35
N PRO A 276 -5.84 -2.60 -3.36
CA PRO A 276 -7.16 -3.24 -3.48
C PRO A 276 -7.12 -4.77 -3.48
N ASN A 277 -6.05 -5.37 -4.03
CA ASN A 277 -5.89 -6.82 -4.09
C ASN A 277 -5.36 -7.44 -2.79
N GLY A 278 -5.03 -6.62 -1.78
CA GLY A 278 -4.52 -7.02 -0.48
C GLY A 278 -3.02 -6.98 -0.29
N GLN A 279 -2.23 -6.64 -1.32
CA GLN A 279 -0.78 -6.42 -1.14
C GLN A 279 -0.51 -5.20 -0.26
N ARG A 280 0.55 -5.27 0.56
CA ARG A 280 0.87 -4.23 1.53
C ARG A 280 2.36 -3.90 1.56
N TYR A 281 2.66 -2.64 1.88
CA TYR A 281 4.02 -2.16 2.16
C TYR A 281 4.02 -1.03 3.19
N VAL A 282 5.18 -0.78 3.76
CA VAL A 282 5.52 0.42 4.52
C VAL A 282 6.42 1.29 3.64
N LEU A 283 6.16 2.58 3.65
CA LEU A 283 7.01 3.59 3.02
C LEU A 283 7.20 4.75 3.99
N THR A 284 8.44 5.20 4.12
CA THR A 284 8.77 6.47 4.75
C THR A 284 9.57 7.31 3.76
N VAL A 285 9.17 8.56 3.60
CA VAL A 285 9.89 9.57 2.83
C VAL A 285 10.01 10.82 3.71
N MET A 286 11.25 11.22 3.97
CA MET A 286 11.57 12.46 4.67
C MET A 286 12.26 13.39 3.70
N THR A 287 11.89 14.66 3.67
CA THR A 287 12.42 15.65 2.72
C THR A 287 12.72 16.96 3.44
N HIS A 288 13.77 17.66 3.01
CA HIS A 288 14.08 19.03 3.42
C HIS A 288 14.68 19.82 2.24
N GLY A 289 15.05 21.09 2.42
CA GLY A 289 15.69 21.89 1.37
C GLY A 289 14.79 22.20 0.17
N HIS A 290 15.36 22.41 -1.01
CA HIS A 290 14.64 22.74 -2.26
C HIS A 290 13.65 23.91 -2.15
N LEU A 291 13.93 24.86 -1.24
CA LEU A 291 13.06 26.00 -0.92
C LEU A 291 11.64 25.59 -0.52
N GLN A 292 11.45 24.36 -0.06
CA GLN A 292 10.15 23.91 0.41
C GLN A 292 9.83 24.58 1.76
N SER A 293 8.56 24.90 1.95
CA SER A 293 7.99 25.44 3.18
C SER A 293 6.53 24.99 3.33
N GLY A 294 6.04 24.98 4.56
CA GLY A 294 4.66 24.56 4.86
C GLY A 294 4.36 23.15 4.34
N PHE A 295 3.55 23.05 3.28
CA PHE A 295 3.14 21.77 2.69
C PHE A 295 3.72 21.50 1.29
N SER A 296 4.66 22.33 0.82
CA SER A 296 5.15 22.28 -0.57
C SER A 296 6.08 21.10 -0.89
N GLY A 297 6.60 20.38 0.12
CA GLY A 297 7.35 19.14 -0.08
C GLY A 297 6.49 17.88 -0.31
N PHE A 298 5.22 17.88 0.10
CA PHE A 298 4.34 16.71 -0.06
C PHE A 298 4.15 16.24 -1.52
N PRO A 299 4.06 17.11 -2.53
CA PRO A 299 4.07 16.70 -3.93
C PRO A 299 5.29 15.87 -4.35
N ARG A 300 6.48 16.14 -3.79
CA ARG A 300 7.70 15.33 -4.03
C ARG A 300 7.51 13.92 -3.45
N ILE A 301 7.02 13.84 -2.21
CA ILE A 301 6.68 12.58 -1.54
C ILE A 301 5.65 11.77 -2.35
N ALA A 302 4.60 12.43 -2.86
CA ALA A 302 3.59 11.79 -3.68
C ALA A 302 4.17 11.22 -4.99
N LYS A 303 5.03 11.97 -5.69
CA LYS A 303 5.73 11.50 -6.90
C LYS A 303 6.58 10.26 -6.63
N ILE A 304 7.39 10.29 -5.57
CA ILE A 304 8.22 9.16 -5.13
C ILE A 304 7.35 7.94 -4.86
N THR A 305 6.26 8.11 -4.10
CA THR A 305 5.32 7.05 -3.76
C THR A 305 4.67 6.44 -5.01
N THR A 306 4.20 7.28 -5.95
CA THR A 306 3.61 6.82 -7.20
C THR A 306 4.60 5.97 -8.00
N HIS A 307 5.86 6.42 -8.11
CA HIS A 307 6.89 5.71 -8.85
C HIS A 307 7.23 4.36 -8.20
N ILE A 308 7.47 4.34 -6.88
CA ILE A 308 7.75 3.11 -6.13
C ILE A 308 6.60 2.12 -6.29
N GLN A 309 5.36 2.54 -6.06
CA GLN A 309 4.22 1.62 -6.13
C GLN A 309 4.02 1.06 -7.54
N LYS A 310 4.15 1.88 -8.59
CA LYS A 310 4.09 1.41 -9.98
C LYS A 310 5.24 0.46 -10.29
N MET A 311 6.46 0.74 -9.81
CA MET A 311 7.60 -0.15 -10.08
C MET A 311 7.44 -1.50 -9.40
N VAL A 312 7.04 -1.50 -8.13
CA VAL A 312 7.06 -2.69 -7.28
C VAL A 312 5.81 -3.54 -7.43
N TYR A 313 4.64 -2.92 -7.60
CA TYR A 313 3.33 -3.58 -7.57
C TYR A 313 2.59 -3.55 -8.91
N ASP A 314 3.30 -3.33 -10.03
CA ASP A 314 2.74 -3.55 -11.36
C ASP A 314 2.35 -5.04 -11.53
N PRO A 315 1.13 -5.36 -12.00
CA PRO A 315 0.68 -6.74 -12.19
C PRO A 315 1.62 -7.59 -13.06
N ASN A 316 2.33 -6.97 -14.01
CA ASN A 316 3.25 -7.65 -14.91
C ASN A 316 4.53 -8.14 -14.22
N VAL A 317 4.91 -7.57 -13.07
CA VAL A 317 6.11 -7.99 -12.32
C VAL A 317 6.05 -9.48 -12.00
N VAL A 318 4.92 -9.95 -11.49
CA VAL A 318 4.74 -11.37 -11.15
C VAL A 318 4.36 -12.21 -12.36
N GLN A 319 3.58 -11.67 -13.29
CA GLN A 319 3.16 -12.41 -14.49
C GLN A 319 4.35 -12.78 -15.38
N ASN A 320 5.35 -11.91 -15.49
CA ASN A 320 6.54 -12.15 -16.29
C ASN A 320 7.49 -13.21 -15.72
N LEU A 321 7.30 -13.65 -14.46
CA LEU A 321 8.07 -14.76 -13.89
C LEU A 321 7.68 -16.13 -14.46
N LYS A 322 6.51 -16.23 -15.09
CA LYS A 322 5.95 -17.46 -15.65
C LYS A 322 6.41 -17.74 -17.09
N LYS A 323 7.22 -16.84 -17.66
CA LYS A 323 7.85 -16.96 -18.98
C LYS A 323 9.28 -17.47 -18.81
#